data_AF-A0A6H5KLF3-F1
#
_entry.id   AF-A0A6H5KLF3-F1
#
_cell.length_a   1.000
_cell.length_b   1.000
_cell.length_c   1.000
_cell.angle_alpha   90.00
_cell.angle_beta   90.00
_cell.angle_gamma   90.00
#
_symmetry.space_group_name_H-M   'P 1'
#
loop_
_entity.id
_entity.type
_entity.pdbx_description
1 polymer ?
#
loop_
_entity_poly.entity_id
_entity_poly.type
_entity_poly.pdbx_seq_one_letter_code
_entity_poly.pdbx_strand_id
1 'polypeptide(L)'
;MVTTRAKGDAEAIDDEVTALVHNGGGGDENGNGGSKERRSSSSSAYPLDDNEAVKTYIRNCRAYDVEVDPSVVISLKTEWDVLQPTRDFGAGSMLPLAGVLDTNKHVKKLRLRGTGSKQRRPVAGGGNSNARILGHILAQNDTIEHLDLSNTGLDADGMRELCAALENNSSLTDLNLARNRFGAEGASMLEGTLDSAPALRSLDVRSNALGYKSIAKIQRRCCCRPSGCRELSVEVDGNFVFEEVLNAGTHGVGFVAAIIGASILMTEASQEGKSPEHFWGCAIFSASLMFLYLASTLYHSFFMLPYVSGLLCIADHCAIYILIAGSYTPFMLISMHGSSLGSTVIIAQWLCALFGCLFSMTSYSLDFRGTMYVELTLYLGLGLSVLLVWDSVLEHMHQGELMLIAGGGVAYVGGVIFFILGEKVPVFHIVWHVFVMVASTLHWFAVFHYTVQYDVPKPWMS
;
A
#
# COMPACT_ATOMS: atom_id res chain seq x y z
N MET A 1 -1.00 21.29 -24.59
CA MET A 1 -2.19 21.56 -25.43
C MET A 1 -3.34 20.57 -25.23
N VAL A 2 -3.11 19.36 -24.71
CA VAL A 2 -4.19 18.39 -24.40
C VAL A 2 -4.82 18.63 -23.02
N THR A 3 -4.07 19.24 -22.08
CA THR A 3 -4.52 19.52 -20.71
C THR A 3 -5.46 20.74 -20.59
N THR A 4 -5.43 21.66 -21.54
CA THR A 4 -6.33 22.82 -21.58
C THR A 4 -7.69 22.50 -22.21
N ARG A 5 -7.76 21.46 -23.07
CA ARG A 5 -9.00 21.02 -23.69
C ARG A 5 -9.88 20.22 -22.71
N ALA A 6 -9.26 19.33 -21.92
CA ALA A 6 -9.96 18.60 -20.85
C ALA A 6 -10.46 19.52 -19.70
N LYS A 7 -9.86 20.70 -19.52
CA LYS A 7 -10.32 21.70 -18.55
C LYS A 7 -11.50 22.52 -19.08
N GLY A 8 -11.46 22.87 -20.38
CA GLY A 8 -12.57 23.55 -21.05
C GLY A 8 -13.81 22.66 -21.25
N ASP A 9 -13.60 21.37 -21.51
CA ASP A 9 -14.70 20.39 -21.58
C ASP A 9 -15.31 20.10 -20.20
N ALA A 10 -14.55 20.30 -19.10
CA ALA A 10 -15.04 20.16 -17.73
C ALA A 10 -15.83 21.40 -17.23
N GLU A 11 -15.45 22.62 -17.64
CA GLU A 11 -16.22 23.85 -17.38
C GLU A 11 -17.53 23.89 -18.19
N ALA A 12 -17.53 23.37 -19.42
CA ALA A 12 -18.74 23.26 -20.24
C ALA A 12 -19.80 22.30 -19.66
N ILE A 13 -19.35 21.25 -18.95
CA ILE A 13 -20.24 20.32 -18.23
C ILE A 13 -20.80 20.97 -16.95
N ASP A 14 -20.06 21.88 -16.32
CA ASP A 14 -20.50 22.64 -15.14
C ASP A 14 -21.72 23.54 -15.49
N ASP A 15 -21.68 24.19 -16.65
CA ASP A 15 -22.77 25.03 -17.16
C ASP A 15 -23.99 24.20 -17.57
N GLU A 16 -23.80 23.02 -18.16
CA GLU A 16 -24.88 22.15 -18.64
C GLU A 16 -25.60 21.43 -17.48
N VAL A 17 -24.86 21.01 -16.45
CA VAL A 17 -25.41 20.41 -15.22
C VAL A 17 -26.13 21.48 -14.37
N THR A 18 -25.59 22.70 -14.26
CA THR A 18 -26.24 23.80 -13.53
C THR A 18 -27.49 24.31 -14.27
N ALA A 19 -27.48 24.34 -15.62
CA ALA A 19 -28.63 24.75 -16.43
C ALA A 19 -29.81 23.75 -16.36
N LEU A 20 -29.52 22.45 -16.22
CA LEU A 20 -30.55 21.41 -16.05
C LEU A 20 -31.22 21.48 -14.67
N VAL A 21 -30.55 22.01 -13.64
CA VAL A 21 -31.09 22.16 -12.28
C VAL A 21 -32.04 23.37 -12.15
N HIS A 22 -31.90 24.41 -12.97
CA HIS A 22 -32.69 25.64 -12.84
C HIS A 22 -33.91 25.79 -13.76
N ASN A 23 -34.00 25.07 -14.89
CA ASN A 23 -35.10 25.25 -15.86
C ASN A 23 -36.18 24.14 -15.84
N GLY A 24 -36.34 23.44 -14.72
CA GLY A 24 -37.49 22.57 -14.47
C GLY A 24 -38.77 23.37 -14.18
N GLY A 25 -39.25 24.17 -15.14
CA GLY A 25 -40.46 24.97 -14.93
C GLY A 25 -40.97 25.71 -16.16
N GLY A 26 -41.89 25.06 -16.90
CA GLY A 26 -42.97 25.72 -17.65
C GLY A 26 -42.68 26.16 -19.09
N GLY A 27 -43.59 25.80 -20.00
CA GLY A 27 -43.72 26.46 -21.32
C GLY A 27 -44.26 25.55 -22.42
N ASP A 28 -45.59 25.49 -22.57
CA ASP A 28 -46.25 25.11 -23.82
C ASP A 28 -45.97 26.17 -24.91
N GLU A 29 -45.79 25.75 -26.17
CA GLU A 29 -46.58 26.20 -27.34
C GLU A 29 -45.99 25.75 -28.71
N ASN A 30 -46.92 25.23 -29.53
CA ASN A 30 -47.02 25.10 -31.00
C ASN A 30 -45.87 25.51 -31.95
N GLY A 31 -45.64 24.63 -32.94
CA GLY A 31 -44.99 24.97 -34.22
C GLY A 31 -45.10 23.86 -35.27
N ASN A 32 -46.02 24.03 -36.22
CA ASN A 32 -46.31 23.16 -37.36
C ASN A 32 -45.24 23.29 -38.48
N GLY A 33 -44.88 22.19 -39.16
CA GLY A 33 -43.97 22.26 -40.33
C GLY A 33 -43.52 20.92 -40.95
N GLY A 34 -44.34 20.32 -41.81
CA GLY A 34 -43.95 19.76 -43.12
C GLY A 34 -42.82 18.72 -43.27
N SER A 35 -43.21 17.44 -43.27
CA SER A 35 -42.89 16.39 -44.27
C SER A 35 -41.46 16.15 -44.77
N LYS A 36 -40.93 14.95 -44.48
CA LYS A 36 -40.46 13.99 -45.52
C LYS A 36 -40.46 12.55 -44.97
N GLU A 37 -41.39 11.75 -45.49
CA GLU A 37 -41.48 10.30 -45.28
C GLU A 37 -40.27 9.56 -45.87
N ARG A 38 -39.74 8.60 -45.11
CA ARG A 38 -39.23 7.33 -45.66
C ARG A 38 -39.68 6.16 -44.80
N ARG A 39 -40.51 5.31 -45.42
CA ARG A 39 -41.09 4.03 -44.98
C ARG A 39 -40.03 3.09 -44.38
N SER A 40 -40.21 2.71 -43.11
CA SER A 40 -40.84 1.47 -42.61
C SER A 40 -40.04 0.17 -42.85
N SER A 41 -39.31 -0.24 -41.82
CA SER A 41 -39.07 -1.66 -41.52
C SER A 41 -39.69 -1.94 -40.16
N SER A 42 -40.76 -2.73 -40.15
CA SER A 42 -41.49 -3.16 -38.98
C SER A 42 -40.61 -4.00 -38.05
N SER A 43 -40.39 -3.53 -36.83
CA SER A 43 -39.96 -4.34 -35.71
C SER A 43 -40.89 -4.06 -34.54
N SER A 44 -41.82 -4.99 -34.30
CA SER A 44 -42.49 -5.29 -33.04
C SER A 44 -42.49 -4.15 -32.00
N ALA A 45 -43.53 -3.32 -32.03
CA ALA A 45 -43.84 -2.39 -30.96
C ALA A 45 -44.28 -3.19 -29.72
N TYR A 46 -43.38 -3.35 -28.75
CA TYR A 46 -43.75 -3.73 -27.40
C TYR A 46 -44.56 -2.56 -26.79
N PRO A 47 -45.66 -2.80 -26.06
CA PRO A 47 -46.43 -1.71 -25.44
C PRO A 47 -45.55 -1.00 -24.40
N LEU A 48 -45.18 0.25 -24.71
CA LEU A 48 -44.52 1.17 -23.78
C LEU A 48 -45.56 1.61 -22.75
N ASP A 49 -45.61 0.84 -21.67
CA ASP A 49 -46.39 1.08 -20.45
C ASP A 49 -45.87 2.35 -19.73
N ASP A 50 -46.75 3.08 -19.04
CA ASP A 50 -46.67 4.48 -18.60
C ASP A 50 -45.57 4.87 -17.57
N ASN A 51 -44.52 4.08 -17.41
CA ASN A 51 -43.49 4.33 -16.41
C ASN A 51 -42.53 5.47 -16.84
N GLU A 52 -42.64 6.64 -16.21
CA GLU A 52 -41.81 7.82 -16.50
C GLU A 52 -40.31 7.61 -16.26
N ALA A 53 -39.93 6.75 -15.31
CA ALA A 53 -38.51 6.40 -15.09
C ALA A 53 -37.93 5.65 -16.29
N VAL A 54 -38.70 4.73 -16.89
CA VAL A 54 -38.32 4.01 -18.12
C VAL A 54 -38.23 4.97 -19.31
N LYS A 55 -39.19 5.90 -19.46
CA LYS A 55 -39.16 6.91 -20.54
C LYS A 55 -37.94 7.81 -20.40
N THR A 56 -37.63 8.26 -19.19
CA THR A 56 -36.47 9.09 -18.87
C THR A 56 -35.17 8.35 -19.16
N TYR A 57 -35.04 7.10 -18.71
CA TYR A 57 -33.87 6.27 -19.01
C TYR A 57 -33.62 6.14 -20.52
N ILE A 58 -34.64 5.77 -21.29
CA ILE A 58 -34.54 5.59 -22.75
C ILE A 58 -34.21 6.92 -23.44
N ARG A 59 -34.80 8.04 -22.99
CA ARG A 59 -34.48 9.38 -23.50
C ARG A 59 -33.01 9.72 -23.23
N ASN A 60 -32.51 9.50 -22.03
CA ASN A 60 -31.13 9.80 -21.68
C ASN A 60 -30.15 8.88 -22.44
N CYS A 61 -30.47 7.60 -22.59
CA CYS A 61 -29.71 6.67 -23.44
C CYS A 61 -29.56 7.22 -24.86
N ARG A 62 -30.64 7.74 -25.47
CA ARG A 62 -30.58 8.36 -26.80
C ARG A 62 -29.77 9.66 -26.81
N ALA A 63 -29.90 10.48 -25.77
CA ALA A 63 -29.19 11.76 -25.67
C ALA A 63 -27.66 11.58 -25.58
N TYR A 64 -27.22 10.57 -24.85
CA TYR A 64 -25.80 10.28 -24.61
C TYR A 64 -25.22 9.20 -25.55
N ASP A 65 -25.94 8.81 -26.59
CA ASP A 65 -25.54 7.75 -27.54
C ASP A 65 -25.16 6.43 -26.84
N VAL A 66 -25.90 6.07 -25.80
CA VAL A 66 -25.72 4.83 -25.03
C VAL A 66 -26.85 3.87 -25.40
N GLU A 67 -26.48 2.70 -25.91
CA GLU A 67 -27.45 1.62 -26.15
C GLU A 67 -28.22 1.25 -24.86
N VAL A 68 -29.54 1.07 -25.00
CA VAL A 68 -30.45 0.78 -23.88
C VAL A 68 -30.16 -0.59 -23.29
N ASP A 69 -29.99 -0.64 -21.96
CA ASP A 69 -29.83 -1.90 -21.24
C ASP A 69 -31.20 -2.50 -20.90
N PRO A 70 -31.56 -3.69 -21.41
CA PRO A 70 -32.83 -4.33 -21.11
C PRO A 70 -33.02 -4.63 -19.61
N SER A 71 -31.94 -4.93 -18.88
CA SER A 71 -32.01 -5.23 -17.45
C SER A 71 -32.38 -4.00 -16.63
N VAL A 72 -31.92 -2.80 -17.03
CA VAL A 72 -32.35 -1.54 -16.41
C VAL A 72 -33.81 -1.26 -16.70
N VAL A 73 -34.25 -1.40 -17.95
CA VAL A 73 -35.66 -1.20 -18.33
C VAL A 73 -36.59 -2.13 -17.57
N ILE A 74 -36.24 -3.41 -17.46
CA ILE A 74 -37.04 -4.39 -16.71
C ILE A 74 -37.12 -4.01 -15.23
N SER A 75 -35.99 -3.72 -14.59
CA SER A 75 -35.93 -3.34 -13.17
C SER A 75 -36.80 -2.13 -12.86
N LEU A 76 -36.70 -1.07 -13.67
CA LEU A 76 -37.52 0.14 -13.52
C LEU A 76 -39.00 -0.13 -13.76
N LYS A 77 -39.34 -0.92 -14.79
CA LYS A 77 -40.74 -1.24 -15.12
C LYS A 77 -41.41 -2.08 -14.04
N THR A 78 -40.68 -3.01 -13.42
CA THR A 78 -41.22 -3.89 -12.38
C THR A 78 -41.04 -3.32 -10.97
N GLU A 79 -40.54 -2.10 -10.82
CA GLU A 79 -40.20 -1.47 -9.53
C GLU A 79 -39.36 -2.40 -8.63
N TRP A 80 -38.42 -3.11 -9.25
CA TRP A 80 -37.59 -4.06 -8.51
C TRP A 80 -36.63 -3.30 -7.60
N ASP A 81 -36.41 -3.80 -6.39
CA ASP A 81 -35.52 -3.17 -5.40
C ASP A 81 -34.03 -3.25 -5.80
N VAL A 82 -33.70 -4.05 -6.81
CA VAL A 82 -32.36 -4.24 -7.35
C VAL A 82 -32.26 -3.64 -8.76
N LEU A 83 -31.27 -2.77 -8.94
CA LEU A 83 -30.82 -2.28 -10.25
C LEU A 83 -29.41 -2.79 -10.52
N GLN A 84 -29.27 -3.62 -11.57
CA GLN A 84 -28.00 -4.18 -11.99
C GLN A 84 -27.87 -4.10 -13.52
N PRO A 85 -27.21 -3.06 -14.04
CA PRO A 85 -26.87 -3.01 -15.46
C PRO A 85 -25.97 -4.19 -15.87
N THR A 86 -26.16 -4.67 -17.10
CA THR A 86 -25.32 -5.71 -17.71
C THR A 86 -23.97 -5.17 -18.20
N ARG A 87 -23.90 -3.85 -18.39
CA ARG A 87 -22.70 -3.16 -18.87
C ARG A 87 -21.79 -2.74 -17.73
N ASP A 88 -20.50 -2.67 -18.05
CA ASP A 88 -19.49 -2.17 -17.14
C ASP A 88 -19.70 -0.69 -16.82
N PHE A 89 -19.30 -0.33 -15.60
CA PHE A 89 -19.25 1.03 -15.08
C PHE A 89 -18.11 1.86 -15.72
N GLY A 90 -18.05 1.89 -17.04
CA GLY A 90 -17.08 2.65 -17.83
C GLY A 90 -17.51 4.09 -18.11
N ALA A 91 -16.61 4.93 -18.61
CA ALA A 91 -16.86 6.37 -18.80
C ALA A 91 -18.20 6.67 -19.49
N GLY A 92 -19.05 7.48 -18.85
CA GLY A 92 -20.33 7.95 -19.39
C GLY A 92 -21.52 7.02 -19.15
N SER A 93 -21.30 5.80 -18.62
CA SER A 93 -22.38 4.84 -18.35
C SER A 93 -23.37 5.32 -17.28
N MET A 94 -22.96 6.26 -16.42
CA MET A 94 -23.82 6.82 -15.37
C MET A 94 -24.74 7.94 -15.83
N LEU A 95 -24.43 8.63 -16.94
CA LEU A 95 -25.24 9.75 -17.40
C LEU A 95 -26.69 9.35 -17.71
N PRO A 96 -26.96 8.20 -18.38
CA PRO A 96 -28.33 7.75 -18.58
C PRO A 96 -29.10 7.43 -17.29
N LEU A 97 -28.37 6.98 -16.26
CA LEU A 97 -28.95 6.59 -14.98
C LEU A 97 -29.16 7.76 -14.02
N ALA A 98 -28.44 8.87 -14.19
CA ALA A 98 -28.43 9.97 -13.23
C ALA A 98 -29.83 10.52 -12.93
N GLY A 99 -30.58 10.94 -13.96
CA GLY A 99 -31.94 11.48 -13.76
C GLY A 99 -32.95 10.45 -13.24
N VAL A 100 -32.68 9.16 -13.45
CA VAL A 100 -33.56 8.08 -12.96
C VAL A 100 -33.30 7.79 -11.49
N LEU A 101 -32.03 7.79 -11.08
CA LEU A 101 -31.64 7.53 -9.69
C LEU A 101 -31.91 8.73 -8.78
N ASP A 102 -31.90 9.95 -9.31
CA ASP A 102 -32.21 11.18 -8.56
C ASP A 102 -33.67 11.20 -8.07
N THR A 103 -34.59 10.70 -8.89
CA THR A 103 -36.03 10.62 -8.58
C THR A 103 -36.45 9.24 -8.05
N ASN A 104 -35.50 8.33 -7.85
CA ASN A 104 -35.80 6.94 -7.50
C ASN A 104 -36.30 6.79 -6.05
N LYS A 105 -37.45 6.12 -5.92
CA LYS A 105 -38.06 5.77 -4.61
C LYS A 105 -38.08 4.27 -4.30
N HIS A 106 -37.65 3.42 -5.23
CA HIS A 106 -37.87 1.97 -5.14
C HIS A 106 -36.58 1.16 -5.11
N VAL A 107 -35.57 1.54 -5.89
CA VAL A 107 -34.28 0.84 -5.93
C VAL A 107 -33.54 1.06 -4.62
N LYS A 108 -33.31 -0.03 -3.90
CA LYS A 108 -32.51 -0.07 -2.66
C LYS A 108 -31.11 -0.63 -2.88
N LYS A 109 -30.94 -1.47 -3.89
CA LYS A 109 -29.69 -2.20 -4.19
C LYS A 109 -29.19 -1.80 -5.57
N LEU A 110 -28.14 -1.00 -5.59
CA LEU A 110 -27.51 -0.54 -6.81
C LEU A 110 -26.20 -1.31 -7.05
N ARG A 111 -26.17 -2.14 -8.10
CA ARG A 111 -25.01 -2.97 -8.44
C ARG A 111 -24.38 -2.49 -9.74
N LEU A 112 -23.27 -1.80 -9.60
CA LEU A 112 -22.51 -1.13 -10.65
C LEU A 112 -21.08 -1.70 -10.75
N ARG A 113 -20.95 -3.00 -10.47
CA ARG A 113 -19.68 -3.73 -10.50
C ARG A 113 -19.13 -3.82 -11.92
N GLY A 114 -17.80 -3.70 -12.08
CA GLY A 114 -17.15 -4.03 -13.34
C GLY A 114 -17.24 -5.54 -13.63
N THR A 115 -17.96 -5.89 -14.69
CA THR A 115 -18.09 -7.24 -15.22
C THR A 115 -16.78 -7.59 -15.94
N GLY A 116 -16.12 -8.68 -15.55
CA GLY A 116 -14.82 -9.08 -16.10
C GLY A 116 -14.89 -9.61 -17.53
N SER A 117 -15.77 -9.08 -18.39
CA SER A 117 -16.02 -9.61 -19.73
C SER A 117 -14.93 -9.15 -20.71
N LYS A 118 -13.83 -9.92 -20.73
CA LYS A 118 -12.73 -9.88 -21.70
C LYS A 118 -11.87 -8.60 -21.66
N GLN A 119 -10.65 -8.77 -21.13
CA GLN A 119 -9.48 -7.88 -21.19
C GLN A 119 -9.36 -6.71 -20.20
N ARG A 120 -8.26 -6.80 -19.41
CA ARG A 120 -7.62 -5.80 -18.54
C ARG A 120 -8.47 -5.32 -17.36
N ARG A 121 -7.86 -5.36 -16.16
CA ARG A 121 -8.36 -4.58 -15.02
C ARG A 121 -8.63 -3.16 -15.53
N PRO A 122 -9.78 -2.54 -15.20
CA PRO A 122 -10.12 -1.19 -15.67
C PRO A 122 -8.95 -0.25 -15.39
N VAL A 123 -8.72 0.78 -16.21
CA VAL A 123 -7.57 1.71 -16.05
C VAL A 123 -7.73 2.51 -14.75
N ALA A 124 -6.61 2.88 -14.10
CA ALA A 124 -6.65 3.73 -12.90
C ALA A 124 -7.38 5.04 -13.22
N GLY A 125 -8.38 5.36 -12.41
CA GLY A 125 -9.21 6.55 -12.58
C GLY A 125 -10.29 6.45 -13.65
N GLY A 126 -10.39 5.33 -14.36
CA GLY A 126 -11.36 5.14 -15.46
C GLY A 126 -12.83 5.20 -15.03
N GLY A 127 -13.11 5.04 -13.72
CA GLY A 127 -14.43 5.17 -13.12
C GLY A 127 -14.67 6.48 -12.36
N ASN A 128 -13.69 7.38 -12.24
CA ASN A 128 -13.78 8.53 -11.33
C ASN A 128 -14.86 9.54 -11.73
N SER A 129 -15.04 9.78 -13.04
CA SER A 129 -16.11 10.65 -13.55
C SER A 129 -17.49 10.11 -13.19
N ASN A 130 -17.68 8.79 -13.28
CA ASN A 130 -18.91 8.13 -12.85
C ASN A 130 -19.07 8.20 -11.32
N ALA A 131 -18.00 8.07 -10.54
CA ALA A 131 -18.04 8.23 -9.10
C ALA A 131 -18.43 9.66 -8.68
N ARG A 132 -17.99 10.70 -9.41
CA ARG A 132 -18.42 12.09 -9.16
C ARG A 132 -19.92 12.27 -9.39
N ILE A 133 -20.45 11.76 -10.50
CA ILE A 133 -21.89 11.81 -10.80
C ILE A 133 -22.68 11.03 -9.74
N LEU A 134 -22.23 9.82 -9.43
CA LEU A 134 -22.85 8.98 -8.41
C LEU A 134 -22.79 9.64 -7.02
N GLY A 135 -21.70 10.31 -6.69
CA GLY A 135 -21.54 11.01 -5.43
C GLY A 135 -22.59 12.11 -5.23
N HIS A 136 -22.89 12.89 -6.29
CA HIS A 136 -23.96 13.89 -6.25
C HIS A 136 -25.33 13.25 -6.01
N ILE A 137 -25.61 12.14 -6.70
CA ILE A 137 -26.88 11.40 -6.55
C ILE A 137 -27.00 10.83 -5.14
N LEU A 138 -25.95 10.17 -4.64
CA LEU A 138 -25.95 9.57 -3.30
C LEU A 138 -26.10 10.62 -2.19
N ALA A 139 -25.52 11.81 -2.35
CA ALA A 139 -25.65 12.88 -1.35
C ALA A 139 -27.10 13.34 -1.16
N GLN A 140 -27.94 13.23 -2.19
CA GLN A 140 -29.35 13.66 -2.16
C GLN A 140 -30.33 12.47 -1.99
N ASN A 141 -29.88 11.26 -2.27
CA ASN A 141 -30.70 10.07 -2.27
C ASN A 141 -30.91 9.49 -0.85
N ASP A 142 -32.16 9.18 -0.51
CA ASP A 142 -32.57 8.60 0.76
C ASP A 142 -33.06 7.14 0.64
N THR A 143 -32.95 6.52 -0.53
CA THR A 143 -33.54 5.20 -0.85
C THR A 143 -32.53 4.06 -1.05
N ILE A 144 -31.32 4.36 -1.53
CA ILE A 144 -30.28 3.36 -1.82
C ILE A 144 -29.61 2.93 -0.51
N GLU A 145 -29.81 1.68 -0.13
CA GLU A 145 -29.26 1.07 1.09
C GLU A 145 -27.98 0.27 0.79
N HIS A 146 -27.86 -0.33 -0.40
CA HIS A 146 -26.72 -1.16 -0.79
C HIS A 146 -26.11 -0.70 -2.12
N LEU A 147 -24.79 -0.52 -2.15
CA LEU A 147 -24.05 -0.10 -3.34
C LEU A 147 -22.84 -1.01 -3.59
N ASP A 148 -22.74 -1.55 -4.81
CA ASP A 148 -21.59 -2.33 -5.27
C ASP A 148 -20.88 -1.61 -6.43
N LEU A 149 -19.68 -1.10 -6.15
CA LEU A 149 -18.75 -0.48 -7.10
C LEU A 149 -17.44 -1.29 -7.19
N SER A 150 -17.50 -2.59 -6.92
CA SER A 150 -16.30 -3.42 -6.98
C SER A 150 -15.74 -3.50 -8.41
N ASN A 151 -14.41 -3.53 -8.52
CA ASN A 151 -13.71 -3.68 -9.80
C ASN A 151 -14.12 -2.64 -10.87
N THR A 152 -14.30 -1.37 -10.48
CA THR A 152 -14.70 -0.27 -11.39
C THR A 152 -13.53 0.63 -11.80
N GLY A 153 -12.34 0.37 -11.26
CA GLY A 153 -11.11 1.05 -11.63
C GLY A 153 -10.87 2.38 -10.90
N LEU A 154 -11.68 2.68 -9.89
CA LEU A 154 -11.56 3.85 -9.04
C LEU A 154 -10.17 3.91 -8.38
N ASP A 155 -9.66 5.11 -8.22
CA ASP A 155 -8.43 5.41 -7.49
C ASP A 155 -8.68 6.41 -6.36
N ALA A 156 -7.62 7.03 -5.83
CA ALA A 156 -7.73 8.02 -4.76
C ALA A 156 -8.70 9.16 -5.08
N ASP A 157 -8.77 9.63 -6.33
CA ASP A 157 -9.71 10.69 -6.71
C ASP A 157 -11.15 10.19 -6.68
N GLY A 158 -11.40 8.98 -7.18
CA GLY A 158 -12.71 8.34 -7.07
C GLY A 158 -13.15 8.12 -5.61
N MET A 159 -12.21 7.78 -4.72
CA MET A 159 -12.49 7.67 -3.28
C MET A 159 -12.88 9.02 -2.67
N ARG A 160 -12.24 10.12 -3.10
CA ARG A 160 -12.56 11.46 -2.60
C ARG A 160 -14.00 11.84 -2.88
N GLU A 161 -14.47 11.61 -4.11
CA GLU A 161 -15.85 11.87 -4.52
C GLU A 161 -16.86 11.02 -3.72
N LEU A 162 -16.54 9.75 -3.50
CA LEU A 162 -17.38 8.87 -2.68
C LEU A 162 -17.40 9.29 -1.21
N CYS A 163 -16.26 9.69 -0.66
CA CYS A 163 -16.18 10.18 0.72
C CYS A 163 -17.05 11.44 0.92
N ALA A 164 -16.98 12.41 0.02
CA ALA A 164 -17.82 13.61 0.08
C ALA A 164 -19.33 13.29 0.03
N ALA A 165 -19.71 12.25 -0.73
CA ALA A 165 -21.09 11.78 -0.77
C ALA A 165 -21.53 11.10 0.53
N LEU A 166 -20.65 10.28 1.12
CA LEU A 166 -20.92 9.54 2.36
C LEU A 166 -21.15 10.45 3.58
N GLU A 167 -20.55 11.64 3.61
CA GLU A 167 -20.74 12.61 4.71
C GLU A 167 -22.17 13.15 4.78
N ASN A 168 -22.88 13.21 3.64
CA ASN A 168 -24.24 13.76 3.55
C ASN A 168 -25.30 12.67 3.39
N ASN A 169 -24.89 11.42 3.15
CA ASN A 169 -25.81 10.32 2.94
C ASN A 169 -26.23 9.67 4.27
N SER A 170 -27.54 9.40 4.40
CA SER A 170 -28.13 8.78 5.60
C SER A 170 -28.81 7.43 5.34
N SER A 171 -28.85 6.98 4.08
CA SER A 171 -29.56 5.77 3.63
C SER A 171 -28.64 4.57 3.41
N LEU A 172 -27.39 4.80 3.01
CA LEU A 172 -26.46 3.77 2.58
C LEU A 172 -25.89 3.00 3.78
N THR A 173 -26.26 1.72 3.87
CA THR A 173 -25.83 0.82 4.95
C THR A 173 -24.72 -0.13 4.53
N ASP A 174 -24.66 -0.51 3.25
CA ASP A 174 -23.71 -1.50 2.74
C ASP A 174 -23.00 -0.98 1.50
N LEU A 175 -21.68 -0.91 1.56
CA LEU A 175 -20.85 -0.38 0.49
C LEU A 175 -19.74 -1.37 0.12
N ASN A 176 -19.78 -1.87 -1.12
CA ASN A 176 -18.73 -2.72 -1.67
C ASN A 176 -17.86 -1.95 -2.65
N LEU A 177 -16.60 -1.73 -2.28
CA LEU A 177 -15.56 -1.06 -3.06
C LEU A 177 -14.38 -1.99 -3.37
N ALA A 178 -14.56 -3.31 -3.26
CA ALA A 178 -13.47 -4.27 -3.43
C ALA A 178 -12.82 -4.16 -4.82
N ARG A 179 -11.52 -4.49 -4.90
CA ARG A 179 -10.77 -4.63 -6.15
C ARG A 179 -10.67 -3.35 -7.00
N ASN A 180 -10.60 -2.18 -6.36
CA ASN A 180 -10.23 -0.91 -6.99
C ASN A 180 -8.73 -0.60 -6.69
N ARG A 181 -8.31 0.66 -6.82
CA ARG A 181 -6.90 1.10 -6.63
C ARG A 181 -6.82 2.40 -5.82
N PHE A 182 -7.49 2.42 -4.67
CA PHE A 182 -7.51 3.61 -3.82
C PHE A 182 -6.15 4.01 -3.26
N GLY A 183 -5.26 3.03 -3.02
CA GLY A 183 -3.94 3.31 -2.45
C GLY A 183 -4.00 3.83 -1.01
N ALA A 184 -2.84 4.21 -0.47
CA ALA A 184 -2.76 4.80 0.87
C ALA A 184 -3.44 6.18 0.97
N GLU A 185 -3.43 6.95 -0.12
CA GLU A 185 -4.10 8.26 -0.18
C GLU A 185 -5.62 8.13 0.00
N GLY A 186 -6.26 7.25 -0.78
CA GLY A 186 -7.69 6.97 -0.64
C GLY A 186 -8.05 6.40 0.74
N ALA A 187 -7.17 5.58 1.33
CA ALA A 187 -7.36 5.06 2.67
C ALA A 187 -7.37 6.16 3.74
N SER A 188 -6.52 7.19 3.61
CA SER A 188 -6.48 8.33 4.53
C SER A 188 -7.73 9.20 4.45
N MET A 189 -8.35 9.33 3.27
CA MET A 189 -9.62 10.04 3.11
C MET A 189 -10.76 9.25 3.75
N LEU A 190 -10.83 7.96 3.44
CA LEU A 190 -11.81 7.05 4.04
C LEU A 190 -11.72 7.05 5.57
N GLU A 191 -10.50 7.07 6.13
CA GLU A 191 -10.27 7.15 7.58
C GLU A 191 -11.03 8.34 8.22
N GLY A 192 -10.98 9.52 7.61
CA GLY A 192 -11.66 10.72 8.13
C GLY A 192 -13.18 10.67 7.98
N THR A 193 -13.66 10.08 6.88
CA THR A 193 -15.10 10.03 6.57
C THR A 193 -15.86 8.96 7.35
N LEU A 194 -15.21 7.89 7.82
CA LEU A 194 -15.86 6.83 8.60
C LEU A 194 -16.52 7.33 9.91
N ASP A 195 -16.02 8.44 10.48
CA ASP A 195 -16.64 9.09 11.65
C ASP A 195 -17.92 9.84 11.28
N SER A 196 -17.97 10.39 10.06
CA SER A 196 -19.06 11.22 9.54
C SER A 196 -20.10 10.44 8.73
N ALA A 197 -19.92 9.13 8.56
CA ALA A 197 -20.86 8.25 7.87
C ALA A 197 -21.67 7.39 8.87
N PRO A 198 -22.77 7.92 9.45
CA PRO A 198 -23.50 7.26 10.54
C PRO A 198 -24.35 6.07 10.09
N ALA A 199 -24.77 6.03 8.82
CA ALA A 199 -25.66 5.00 8.29
C ALA A 199 -24.93 3.67 7.97
N LEU A 200 -23.63 3.75 7.68
CA LEU A 200 -22.84 2.64 7.17
C LEU A 200 -22.62 1.55 8.23
N ARG A 201 -22.88 0.30 7.83
CA ARG A 201 -22.79 -0.92 8.66
C ARG A 201 -21.86 -1.98 8.07
N SER A 202 -21.71 -1.99 6.75
CA SER A 202 -20.85 -2.93 6.04
C SER A 202 -20.03 -2.18 5.00
N LEU A 203 -18.72 -2.36 5.02
CA LEU A 203 -17.79 -1.77 4.08
C LEU A 203 -16.78 -2.82 3.60
N ASP A 204 -16.84 -3.17 2.32
CA ASP A 204 -15.83 -4.04 1.70
C ASP A 204 -14.82 -3.18 0.92
N VAL A 205 -13.58 -3.12 1.42
CA VAL A 205 -12.45 -2.43 0.78
C VAL A 205 -11.31 -3.39 0.46
N ARG A 206 -11.62 -4.67 0.24
CA ARG A 206 -10.62 -5.68 -0.11
C ARG A 206 -9.85 -5.34 -1.38
N SER A 207 -8.56 -5.68 -1.41
CA SER A 207 -7.73 -5.63 -2.62
C SER A 207 -7.68 -4.25 -3.29
N ASN A 208 -7.50 -3.19 -2.50
CA ASN A 208 -7.42 -1.78 -2.92
C ASN A 208 -6.04 -1.13 -2.75
N ALA A 209 -5.03 -1.91 -2.34
CA ALA A 209 -3.68 -1.47 -2.03
C ALA A 209 -3.61 -0.36 -0.96
N LEU A 210 -4.43 -0.43 0.10
CA LEU A 210 -4.57 0.65 1.10
C LEU A 210 -3.32 0.97 1.96
N GLY A 211 -2.27 0.16 1.92
CA GLY A 211 -1.13 0.18 2.89
C GLY A 211 -1.46 -0.33 4.32
N TYR A 212 -0.53 -1.06 4.95
CA TYR A 212 -0.77 -1.77 6.22
C TYR A 212 -1.16 -0.83 7.36
N LYS A 213 -0.53 0.35 7.40
CA LYS A 213 -0.79 1.41 8.37
C LYS A 213 -2.24 1.88 8.30
N SER A 214 -2.75 2.08 7.09
CA SER A 214 -4.11 2.57 6.90
C SER A 214 -5.15 1.55 7.37
N ILE A 215 -4.92 0.26 7.11
CA ILE A 215 -5.82 -0.79 7.60
C ILE A 215 -5.76 -0.92 9.12
N ALA A 216 -4.57 -0.87 9.73
CA ALA A 216 -4.44 -0.86 11.18
C ALA A 216 -5.22 0.30 11.81
N LYS A 217 -5.19 1.50 11.19
CA LYS A 217 -5.98 2.65 11.64
C LYS A 217 -7.48 2.47 11.45
N ILE A 218 -7.92 2.01 10.26
CA ILE A 218 -9.33 1.73 9.96
C ILE A 218 -9.88 0.72 10.97
N GLN A 219 -9.15 -0.37 11.24
CA GLN A 219 -9.53 -1.39 12.21
C GLN A 219 -9.59 -0.83 13.65
N ARG A 220 -8.55 -0.11 14.10
CA ARG A 220 -8.55 0.53 15.43
C ARG A 220 -9.74 1.47 15.61
N ARG A 221 -10.06 2.29 14.61
CA ARG A 221 -11.22 3.20 14.63
C ARG A 221 -12.55 2.46 14.73
N CYS A 222 -12.72 1.38 13.98
CA CYS A 222 -13.93 0.57 14.05
C CYS A 222 -14.12 -0.07 15.44
N CYS A 223 -13.03 -0.44 16.12
CA CYS A 223 -13.06 -0.99 17.48
C CYS A 223 -13.34 0.05 18.59
N CYS A 224 -13.04 1.33 18.37
CA CYS A 224 -13.14 2.39 19.39
C CYS A 224 -14.35 3.31 19.23
N ARG A 225 -15.33 2.96 18.39
CA ARG A 225 -16.55 3.75 18.20
C ARG A 225 -17.30 3.88 19.55
N PRO A 226 -17.75 5.09 19.95
CA PRO A 226 -18.41 5.30 21.24
C PRO A 226 -19.60 4.35 21.45
N SER A 227 -19.79 3.91 22.70
CA SER A 227 -20.87 3.02 23.16
C SER A 227 -22.24 3.62 22.81
N GLY A 228 -22.80 3.21 21.67
CA GLY A 228 -24.01 3.78 21.07
C GLY A 228 -23.99 3.79 19.53
N CYS A 229 -22.80 3.73 18.91
CA CYS A 229 -22.65 3.48 17.49
C CYS A 229 -22.96 2.02 17.15
N ARG A 230 -23.72 1.78 16.07
CA ARG A 230 -23.98 0.45 15.53
C ARG A 230 -22.68 -0.14 14.96
N GLU A 231 -22.48 -1.44 15.11
CA GLU A 231 -21.28 -2.17 14.68
C GLU A 231 -21.07 -2.02 13.16
N LEU A 232 -19.93 -1.46 12.76
CA LEU A 232 -19.48 -1.35 11.38
C LEU A 232 -18.52 -2.51 11.11
N SER A 233 -18.93 -3.41 10.22
CA SER A 233 -18.07 -4.48 9.70
C SER A 233 -17.27 -3.96 8.50
N VAL A 234 -15.95 -4.14 8.54
CA VAL A 234 -15.05 -3.71 7.44
C VAL A 234 -14.21 -4.88 6.96
N GLU A 235 -14.34 -5.24 5.69
CA GLU A 235 -13.50 -6.26 5.04
C GLU A 235 -12.28 -5.59 4.38
N VAL A 236 -11.08 -6.00 4.79
CA VAL A 236 -9.81 -5.34 4.42
C VAL A 236 -8.79 -6.27 3.74
N ASP A 237 -9.16 -7.53 3.51
CA ASP A 237 -8.28 -8.55 2.94
C ASP A 237 -7.67 -8.20 1.57
N GLY A 238 -6.49 -8.73 1.29
CA GLY A 238 -5.86 -8.62 -0.03
C GLY A 238 -5.18 -7.28 -0.33
N ASN A 239 -5.11 -6.37 0.64
CA ASN A 239 -4.51 -5.05 0.46
C ASN A 239 -2.96 -5.01 0.52
N PHE A 240 -2.31 -6.03 1.09
CA PHE A 240 -0.83 -6.05 1.27
C PHE A 240 -0.13 -7.24 0.64
N VAL A 241 -0.89 -8.20 0.10
CA VAL A 241 -0.36 -9.52 -0.24
C VAL A 241 0.82 -9.45 -1.19
N PHE A 242 0.77 -8.59 -2.21
CA PHE A 242 1.84 -8.51 -3.20
C PHE A 242 3.14 -7.91 -2.63
N GLU A 243 3.03 -6.81 -1.89
CA GLU A 243 4.19 -6.12 -1.32
C GLU A 243 4.87 -6.97 -0.26
N GLU A 244 4.10 -7.57 0.65
CA GLU A 244 4.61 -8.46 1.69
C GLU A 244 5.27 -9.71 1.10
N VAL A 245 4.70 -10.30 0.03
CA VAL A 245 5.32 -11.43 -0.69
C VAL A 245 6.66 -11.04 -1.31
N LEU A 246 6.77 -9.83 -1.90
CA LEU A 246 8.03 -9.37 -2.46
C LEU A 246 9.05 -9.04 -1.37
N ASN A 247 8.63 -8.39 -0.27
CA ASN A 247 9.47 -8.10 0.89
C ASN A 247 10.05 -9.40 1.48
N ALA A 248 9.19 -10.41 1.71
CA ALA A 248 9.61 -11.73 2.14
C ALA A 248 10.55 -12.41 1.13
N GLY A 249 10.23 -12.30 -0.16
CA GLY A 249 11.03 -12.89 -1.24
C GLY A 249 12.45 -12.34 -1.31
N THR A 250 12.65 -11.02 -1.22
CA THR A 250 13.99 -10.42 -1.32
C THR A 250 14.91 -10.84 -0.17
N HIS A 251 14.45 -10.73 1.07
CA HIS A 251 15.25 -11.18 2.21
C HIS A 251 15.31 -12.71 2.32
N GLY A 252 14.36 -13.46 1.77
CA GLY A 252 14.45 -14.91 1.64
C GLY A 252 15.61 -15.34 0.73
N VAL A 253 15.82 -14.62 -0.39
CA VAL A 253 17.03 -14.79 -1.22
C VAL A 253 18.29 -14.44 -0.44
N GLY A 254 18.26 -13.33 0.33
CA GLY A 254 19.35 -12.95 1.24
C GLY A 254 19.68 -14.03 2.27
N PHE A 255 18.67 -14.70 2.84
CA PHE A 255 18.87 -15.76 3.83
C PHE A 255 19.58 -16.97 3.24
N VAL A 256 19.17 -17.41 2.04
CA VAL A 256 19.85 -18.51 1.34
C VAL A 256 21.29 -18.13 0.99
N ALA A 257 21.51 -16.92 0.50
CA ALA A 257 22.86 -16.41 0.23
C ALA A 257 23.72 -16.34 1.51
N ALA A 258 23.14 -15.93 2.64
CA ALA A 258 23.82 -15.88 3.93
C ALA A 258 24.20 -17.27 4.45
N ILE A 259 23.39 -18.32 4.23
CA ILE A 259 23.77 -19.71 4.56
C ILE A 259 24.98 -20.16 3.75
N ILE A 260 24.99 -19.88 2.45
CA ILE A 260 26.12 -20.22 1.56
C ILE A 260 27.38 -19.45 1.98
N GLY A 261 27.25 -18.13 2.16
CA GLY A 261 28.34 -17.26 2.60
C GLY A 261 28.88 -17.64 3.98
N ALA A 262 28.02 -18.00 4.92
CA ALA A 262 28.41 -18.51 6.24
C ALA A 262 29.21 -19.81 6.12
N SER A 263 28.75 -20.76 5.29
CA SER A 263 29.44 -22.04 5.08
C SER A 263 30.86 -21.84 4.54
N ILE A 264 31.00 -20.97 3.54
CA ILE A 264 32.31 -20.61 2.96
C ILE A 264 33.18 -19.92 4.01
N LEU A 265 32.66 -18.88 4.65
CA LEU A 265 33.43 -18.08 5.61
C LEU A 265 33.88 -18.89 6.83
N MET A 266 33.01 -19.77 7.34
CA MET A 266 33.33 -20.66 8.47
C MET A 266 34.37 -21.71 8.08
N THR A 267 34.36 -22.22 6.84
CA THR A 267 35.38 -23.17 6.37
C THR A 267 36.77 -22.53 6.41
N GLU A 268 36.89 -21.29 5.92
CA GLU A 268 38.16 -20.54 5.97
C GLU A 268 38.58 -20.19 7.40
N ALA A 269 37.63 -19.72 8.23
CA ALA A 269 37.91 -19.34 9.62
C ALA A 269 38.30 -20.54 10.52
N SER A 270 37.99 -21.77 10.10
CA SER A 270 38.32 -23.02 10.79
C SER A 270 39.58 -23.72 10.27
N GLN A 271 40.30 -23.14 9.30
CA GLN A 271 41.55 -23.73 8.80
C GLN A 271 42.64 -23.77 9.88
N GLU A 272 43.52 -24.76 9.77
CA GLU A 272 44.69 -24.89 10.64
C GLU A 272 45.57 -23.64 10.56
N GLY A 273 45.98 -23.11 11.72
CA GLY A 273 46.75 -21.86 11.82
C GLY A 273 45.90 -20.60 12.08
N LYS A 274 44.57 -20.67 11.96
CA LYS A 274 43.68 -19.55 12.34
C LYS A 274 43.43 -19.52 13.85
N SER A 275 43.37 -18.30 14.39
CA SER A 275 43.17 -18.08 15.83
C SER A 275 41.69 -18.25 16.23
N PRO A 276 41.37 -18.48 17.53
CA PRO A 276 39.99 -18.57 17.99
C PRO A 276 39.14 -17.34 17.66
N GLU A 277 39.75 -16.16 17.58
CA GLU A 277 39.13 -14.90 17.18
C GLU A 277 38.58 -14.95 15.75
N HIS A 278 39.25 -15.68 14.84
CA HIS A 278 38.76 -15.88 13.48
C HIS A 278 37.45 -16.64 13.48
N PHE A 279 37.42 -17.76 14.19
CA PHE A 279 36.23 -18.61 14.30
C PHE A 279 35.06 -17.85 14.91
N TRP A 280 35.24 -17.26 16.10
CA TRP A 280 34.15 -16.58 16.80
C TRP A 280 33.72 -15.28 16.11
N GLY A 281 34.66 -14.53 15.55
CA GLY A 281 34.38 -13.32 14.77
C GLY A 281 33.46 -13.63 13.59
N CYS A 282 33.81 -14.65 12.81
CA CYS A 282 33.04 -15.06 11.63
C CYS A 282 31.71 -15.75 12.00
N ALA A 283 31.68 -16.54 13.07
CA ALA A 283 30.48 -17.22 13.52
C ALA A 283 29.41 -16.21 13.97
N ILE A 284 29.81 -15.20 14.75
CA ILE A 284 28.91 -14.15 15.25
C ILE A 284 28.35 -13.33 14.08
N PHE A 285 29.22 -12.89 13.16
CA PHE A 285 28.78 -12.15 11.97
C PHE A 285 27.83 -12.97 11.08
N SER A 286 28.16 -14.24 10.85
CA SER A 286 27.33 -15.13 10.03
C SER A 286 25.97 -15.39 10.67
N ALA A 287 25.96 -15.66 11.98
CA ALA A 287 24.73 -15.90 12.73
C ALA A 287 23.82 -14.66 12.77
N SER A 288 24.39 -13.47 12.97
CA SER A 288 23.60 -12.22 12.96
C SER A 288 23.04 -11.91 11.58
N LEU A 289 23.81 -12.15 10.51
CA LEU A 289 23.37 -11.97 9.13
C LEU A 289 22.24 -12.93 8.75
N MET A 290 22.37 -14.21 9.11
CA MET A 290 21.31 -15.20 8.95
C MET A 290 20.07 -14.84 9.77
N PHE A 291 20.25 -14.36 11.01
CA PHE A 291 19.13 -13.97 11.87
C PHE A 291 18.36 -12.77 11.29
N LEU A 292 19.03 -11.72 10.79
CA LEU A 292 18.38 -10.60 10.10
C LEU A 292 17.48 -11.10 8.96
N TYR A 293 18.06 -11.83 8.01
CA TYR A 293 17.30 -12.22 6.84
C TYR A 293 16.17 -13.19 7.18
N LEU A 294 16.37 -14.10 8.13
CA LEU A 294 15.32 -14.99 8.59
C LEU A 294 14.20 -14.23 9.28
N ALA A 295 14.53 -13.34 10.23
CA ALA A 295 13.54 -12.57 10.98
C ALA A 295 12.67 -11.73 10.04
N SER A 296 13.29 -11.03 9.09
CA SER A 296 12.60 -10.21 8.10
C SER A 296 11.73 -11.05 7.14
N THR A 297 12.28 -12.16 6.65
CA THR A 297 11.53 -13.09 5.78
C THR A 297 10.29 -13.62 6.49
N LEU A 298 10.44 -14.05 7.74
CA LEU A 298 9.32 -14.57 8.53
C LEU A 298 8.31 -13.47 8.83
N TYR A 299 8.74 -12.27 9.23
CA TYR A 299 7.86 -11.14 9.52
C TYR A 299 6.91 -10.86 8.34
N HIS A 300 7.48 -10.68 7.15
CA HIS A 300 6.72 -10.42 5.93
C HIS A 300 5.95 -11.66 5.41
N SER A 301 6.37 -12.88 5.76
CA SER A 301 5.63 -14.10 5.38
C SER A 301 4.37 -14.32 6.24
N PHE A 302 4.43 -13.93 7.51
CA PHE A 302 3.36 -14.17 8.50
C PHE A 302 2.53 -12.91 8.82
N PHE A 303 2.58 -11.88 7.96
CA PHE A 303 1.88 -10.59 8.17
C PHE A 303 0.36 -10.71 8.38
N MET A 304 -0.26 -11.82 7.96
CA MET A 304 -1.69 -12.10 8.15
C MET A 304 -2.04 -12.65 9.54
N LEU A 305 -1.06 -13.04 10.36
CA LEU A 305 -1.26 -13.65 11.68
C LEU A 305 -0.90 -12.64 12.78
N PRO A 306 -1.86 -11.86 13.33
CA PRO A 306 -1.57 -10.66 14.13
C PRO A 306 -0.69 -10.90 15.37
N TYR A 307 -0.85 -12.03 16.05
CA TYR A 307 -0.02 -12.37 17.21
C TYR A 307 1.40 -12.78 16.81
N VAL A 308 1.54 -13.52 15.71
CA VAL A 308 2.83 -14.03 15.22
C VAL A 308 3.62 -12.90 14.56
N SER A 309 2.96 -12.10 13.73
CA SER A 309 3.57 -10.94 13.07
C SER A 309 4.05 -9.90 14.06
N GLY A 310 3.37 -9.72 15.21
CA GLY A 310 3.83 -8.82 16.27
C GLY A 310 5.18 -9.27 16.87
N LEU A 311 5.31 -10.55 17.21
CA LEU A 311 6.57 -11.10 17.71
C LEU A 311 7.69 -11.02 16.66
N LEU A 312 7.37 -11.35 15.41
CA LEU A 312 8.34 -11.31 14.31
C LEU A 312 8.74 -9.88 13.93
N CYS A 313 7.86 -8.89 14.09
CA CYS A 313 8.17 -7.47 13.93
C CYS A 313 9.25 -7.03 14.92
N ILE A 314 9.08 -7.39 16.20
CA ILE A 314 10.08 -7.12 17.23
C ILE A 314 11.40 -7.82 16.89
N ALA A 315 11.34 -9.09 16.46
CA ALA A 315 12.53 -9.83 16.07
C ALA A 315 13.27 -9.19 14.89
N ASP A 316 12.53 -8.72 13.88
CA ASP A 316 13.07 -8.04 12.70
C ASP A 316 13.79 -6.74 13.06
N HIS A 317 13.18 -5.91 13.91
CA HIS A 317 13.82 -4.69 14.43
C HIS A 317 15.07 -5.00 15.26
N CYS A 318 14.98 -5.97 16.18
CA CYS A 318 16.12 -6.43 16.98
C CYS A 318 17.28 -6.94 16.10
N ALA A 319 16.95 -7.61 14.99
CA ALA A 319 17.95 -8.21 14.13
C ALA A 319 18.83 -7.17 13.43
N ILE A 320 18.34 -5.95 13.17
CA ILE A 320 19.15 -4.85 12.63
C ILE A 320 20.25 -4.46 13.63
N TYR A 321 19.91 -4.27 14.91
CA TYR A 321 20.88 -3.97 15.97
C TYR A 321 21.93 -5.08 16.11
N ILE A 322 21.47 -6.34 16.12
CA ILE A 322 22.34 -7.52 16.26
C ILE A 322 23.25 -7.66 15.04
N LEU A 323 22.76 -7.38 13.83
CA LEU A 323 23.60 -7.40 12.64
C LEU A 323 24.66 -6.30 12.68
N ILE A 324 24.32 -5.07 13.06
CA ILE A 324 25.31 -3.98 13.15
C ILE A 324 26.43 -4.35 14.13
N ALA A 325 26.09 -4.81 15.34
CA ALA A 325 27.12 -5.25 16.30
C ALA A 325 27.89 -6.49 15.78
N GLY A 326 27.19 -7.44 15.16
CA GLY A 326 27.79 -8.63 14.57
C GLY A 326 28.75 -8.34 13.43
N SER A 327 28.47 -7.33 12.59
CA SER A 327 29.37 -6.95 11.47
C SER A 327 30.65 -6.28 11.94
N TYR A 328 30.65 -5.61 13.10
CA TYR A 328 31.87 -5.07 13.70
C TYR A 328 32.78 -6.15 14.29
N THR A 329 32.17 -7.25 14.77
CA THR A 329 32.85 -8.27 15.58
C THR A 329 34.08 -8.90 14.91
N PRO A 330 34.08 -9.36 13.64
CA PRO A 330 35.28 -9.90 13.01
C PRO A 330 36.39 -8.86 12.87
N PHE A 331 36.07 -7.61 12.52
CA PHE A 331 37.06 -6.54 12.38
C PHE A 331 37.73 -6.19 13.71
N MET A 332 36.94 -6.10 14.79
CA MET A 332 37.47 -5.75 16.11
C MET A 332 38.31 -6.87 16.72
N LEU A 333 37.91 -8.14 16.53
CA LEU A 333 38.62 -9.29 17.09
C LEU A 333 39.88 -9.67 16.29
N ILE A 334 39.86 -9.51 14.97
CA ILE A 334 40.91 -10.03 14.08
C ILE A 334 41.82 -8.91 13.59
N SER A 335 41.27 -7.90 12.91
CA SER A 335 42.04 -6.78 12.33
C SER A 335 42.61 -5.87 13.42
N MET A 336 41.81 -5.55 14.44
CA MET A 336 42.24 -4.74 15.59
C MET A 336 42.72 -5.58 16.79
N HIS A 337 43.12 -6.83 16.57
CA HIS A 337 43.56 -7.71 17.64
C HIS A 337 44.68 -7.08 18.48
N GLY A 338 44.52 -7.09 19.81
CA GLY A 338 45.47 -6.50 20.76
C GLY A 338 45.26 -5.01 21.04
N SER A 339 44.41 -4.31 20.28
CA SER A 339 44.01 -2.93 20.56
C SER A 339 42.98 -2.86 21.68
N SER A 340 43.28 -2.12 22.75
CA SER A 340 42.31 -1.84 23.83
C SER A 340 41.10 -1.07 23.33
N LEU A 341 41.28 -0.25 22.29
CA LEU A 341 40.20 0.49 21.64
C LEU A 341 39.25 -0.48 20.90
N GLY A 342 39.79 -1.47 20.19
CA GLY A 342 38.99 -2.51 19.52
C GLY A 342 38.10 -3.29 20.50
N SER A 343 38.66 -3.70 21.64
CA SER A 343 37.90 -4.33 22.74
C SER A 343 36.85 -3.41 23.35
N THR A 344 37.11 -2.11 23.41
CA THR A 344 36.14 -1.13 23.92
C THR A 344 34.98 -0.96 22.95
N VAL A 345 35.27 -0.88 21.65
CA VAL A 345 34.27 -0.72 20.59
C VAL A 345 33.34 -1.94 20.52
N ILE A 346 33.87 -3.16 20.59
CA ILE A 346 33.02 -4.36 20.56
C ILE A 346 32.07 -4.42 21.77
N ILE A 347 32.55 -4.10 22.98
CA ILE A 347 31.68 -4.07 24.17
C ILE A 347 30.61 -2.98 24.04
N ALA A 348 30.99 -1.78 23.60
CA ALA A 348 30.06 -0.68 23.38
C ALA A 348 28.98 -1.03 22.34
N GLN A 349 29.37 -1.64 21.22
CA GLN A 349 28.46 -2.09 20.17
C GLN A 349 27.40 -3.06 20.69
N TRP A 350 27.82 -4.10 21.42
CA TRP A 350 26.87 -5.10 21.95
C TRP A 350 25.97 -4.54 23.07
N LEU A 351 26.48 -3.64 23.92
CA LEU A 351 25.65 -2.96 24.92
C LEU A 351 24.61 -2.05 24.27
N CYS A 352 25.00 -1.28 23.26
CA CYS A 352 24.07 -0.42 22.53
C CYS A 352 23.07 -1.24 21.69
N ALA A 353 23.47 -2.39 21.12
CA ALA A 353 22.57 -3.31 20.45
C ALA A 353 21.55 -3.93 21.42
N LEU A 354 21.98 -4.33 22.61
CA LEU A 354 21.09 -4.80 23.68
C LEU A 354 20.09 -3.70 24.08
N PHE A 355 20.57 -2.47 24.29
CA PHE A 355 19.70 -1.33 24.57
C PHE A 355 18.68 -1.11 23.44
N GLY A 356 19.11 -1.15 22.17
CA GLY A 356 18.23 -1.03 21.01
C GLY A 356 17.15 -2.10 20.97
N CYS A 357 17.52 -3.37 21.23
CA CYS A 357 16.56 -4.47 21.31
C CYS A 357 15.52 -4.27 22.43
N LEU A 358 15.97 -3.88 23.63
CA LEU A 358 15.08 -3.58 24.75
C LEU A 358 14.16 -2.39 24.45
N PHE A 359 14.67 -1.37 23.75
CA PHE A 359 13.89 -0.25 23.29
C PHE A 359 12.80 -0.70 22.31
N SER A 360 13.12 -1.49 21.28
CA SER A 360 12.13 -2.01 20.30
C SER A 360 11.04 -2.86 20.95
N MET A 361 11.38 -3.71 21.93
CA MET A 361 10.39 -4.48 22.68
C MET A 361 9.44 -3.58 23.49
N THR A 362 10.00 -2.56 24.15
CA THR A 362 9.25 -1.65 25.03
C THR A 362 8.39 -0.68 24.22
N SER A 363 8.94 -0.14 23.12
CA SER A 363 8.27 0.80 22.24
C SER A 363 7.07 0.16 21.55
N TYR A 364 7.21 -1.09 21.10
CA TYR A 364 6.10 -1.89 20.57
C TYR A 364 5.00 -2.10 21.63
N SER A 365 5.39 -2.46 22.86
CA SER A 365 4.44 -2.72 23.96
C SER A 365 3.69 -1.48 24.44
N LEU A 366 4.30 -0.30 24.34
CA LEU A 366 3.74 0.98 24.81
C LEU A 366 3.14 1.85 23.69
N ASP A 367 3.10 1.37 22.44
CA ASP A 367 2.64 2.13 21.26
C ASP A 367 3.31 3.52 21.17
N PHE A 368 4.63 3.58 21.43
CA PHE A 368 5.36 4.84 21.54
C PHE A 368 5.36 5.62 20.21
N ARG A 369 4.88 6.87 20.26
CA ARG A 369 4.86 7.75 19.08
C ARG A 369 6.28 8.17 18.71
N GLY A 370 6.64 7.96 17.45
CA GLY A 370 7.97 8.34 16.94
C GLY A 370 9.04 7.27 17.07
N THR A 371 8.67 6.03 17.40
CA THR A 371 9.58 4.86 17.46
C THR A 371 10.52 4.77 16.25
N MET A 372 9.98 4.95 15.03
CA MET A 372 10.79 4.91 13.80
C MET A 372 11.98 5.88 13.82
N TYR A 373 11.78 7.13 14.27
CA TYR A 373 12.85 8.13 14.27
C TYR A 373 13.94 7.80 15.29
N VAL A 374 13.55 7.28 16.45
CA VAL A 374 14.50 6.87 17.50
C VAL A 374 15.30 5.65 17.03
N GLU A 375 14.63 4.61 16.52
CA GLU A 375 15.30 3.42 16.00
C GLU A 375 16.25 3.76 14.86
N LEU A 376 15.79 4.55 13.88
CA LEU A 376 16.64 4.98 12.76
C LEU A 376 17.87 5.76 13.23
N THR A 377 17.71 6.62 14.24
CA THR A 377 18.83 7.36 14.83
C THR A 377 19.82 6.42 15.52
N LEU A 378 19.33 5.41 16.25
CA LEU A 378 20.16 4.41 16.90
C LEU A 378 20.89 3.54 15.86
N TYR A 379 20.21 3.07 14.81
CA TYR A 379 20.81 2.28 13.73
C TYR A 379 21.94 3.05 13.03
N LEU A 380 21.69 4.30 12.64
CA LEU A 380 22.70 5.13 12.00
C LEU A 380 23.84 5.48 12.95
N GLY A 381 23.55 5.80 14.21
CA GLY A 381 24.57 6.09 15.22
C GLY A 381 25.49 4.90 15.48
N LEU A 382 24.92 3.69 15.62
CA LEU A 382 25.66 2.44 15.76
C LEU A 382 26.51 2.16 14.51
N GLY A 383 25.91 2.25 13.33
CA GLY A 383 26.57 1.96 12.06
C GLY A 383 27.72 2.91 11.73
N LEU A 384 27.58 4.20 12.05
CA LEU A 384 28.58 5.24 11.80
C LEU A 384 29.59 5.41 12.95
N SER A 385 29.42 4.70 14.07
CA SER A 385 30.30 4.83 15.24
C SER A 385 31.77 4.51 14.95
N VAL A 386 32.09 3.72 13.92
CA VAL A 386 33.46 3.49 13.43
C VAL A 386 34.21 4.79 13.11
N LEU A 387 33.49 5.85 12.70
CA LEU A 387 34.09 7.15 12.40
C LEU A 387 34.70 7.81 13.65
N LEU A 388 34.27 7.43 14.86
CA LEU A 388 34.83 7.92 16.13
C LEU A 388 36.21 7.33 16.43
N VAL A 389 36.55 6.19 15.81
CA VAL A 389 37.82 5.46 16.00
C VAL A 389 38.61 5.37 14.69
N TRP A 390 38.34 6.28 13.77
CA TRP A 390 38.82 6.23 12.39
C TRP A 390 40.35 6.17 12.27
N ASP A 391 41.08 6.96 13.06
CA ASP A 391 42.55 6.98 13.03
C ASP A 391 43.13 5.60 13.36
N SER A 392 42.61 4.95 14.41
CA SER A 392 43.05 3.60 14.78
C SER A 392 42.65 2.56 13.72
N VAL A 393 41.48 2.72 13.10
CA VAL A 393 41.03 1.85 12.01
C VAL A 393 41.97 1.94 10.80
N LEU A 394 42.41 3.15 10.41
CA LEU A 394 43.36 3.34 9.31
C LEU A 394 44.74 2.71 9.58
N GLU A 395 45.17 2.67 10.84
CA GLU A 395 46.46 2.09 11.24
C GLU A 395 46.45 0.55 11.21
N HIS A 396 45.30 -0.08 11.45
CA HIS A 396 45.21 -1.53 11.64
C HIS A 396 44.61 -2.29 10.44
N MET A 397 43.84 -1.61 9.58
CA MET A 397 43.04 -2.27 8.53
C MET A 397 43.62 -2.05 7.13
N HIS A 398 43.48 -3.05 6.28
CA HIS A 398 43.98 -2.98 4.91
C HIS A 398 43.14 -2.00 4.07
N GLN A 399 43.74 -1.29 3.12
CA GLN A 399 43.02 -0.30 2.29
C GLN A 399 41.82 -0.91 1.56
N GLY A 400 41.96 -2.12 1.02
CA GLY A 400 40.87 -2.83 0.35
C GLY A 400 39.70 -3.18 1.28
N GLU A 401 40.00 -3.50 2.54
CA GLU A 401 39.01 -3.75 3.61
C GLU A 401 38.19 -2.48 3.86
N LEU A 402 38.89 -1.36 4.03
CA LEU A 402 38.31 -0.04 4.27
C LEU A 402 37.41 0.42 3.11
N MET A 403 37.83 0.18 1.86
CA MET A 403 37.03 0.55 0.69
C MET A 403 35.71 -0.22 0.62
N LEU A 404 35.73 -1.52 0.93
CA LEU A 404 34.52 -2.35 0.96
C LEU A 404 33.59 -1.96 2.12
N ILE A 405 34.14 -1.72 3.31
CA ILE A 405 33.38 -1.23 4.48
C ILE A 405 32.75 0.13 4.17
N ALA A 406 33.52 1.07 3.61
CA ALA A 406 33.02 2.39 3.23
C ALA A 406 31.91 2.31 2.16
N GLY A 407 32.09 1.47 1.14
CA GLY A 407 31.06 1.20 0.13
C GLY A 407 29.79 0.60 0.74
N GLY A 408 29.93 -0.34 1.67
CA GLY A 408 28.82 -0.91 2.43
C GLY A 408 28.10 0.13 3.29
N GLY A 409 28.85 1.00 3.98
CA GLY A 409 28.30 2.12 4.75
C GLY A 409 27.51 3.10 3.89
N VAL A 410 28.03 3.47 2.71
CA VAL A 410 27.31 4.31 1.74
C VAL A 410 26.02 3.64 1.27
N ALA A 411 26.05 2.33 0.99
CA ALA A 411 24.86 1.59 0.62
C ALA A 411 23.82 1.57 1.75
N TYR A 412 24.21 1.33 3.01
CA TYR A 412 23.29 1.39 4.15
C TYR A 412 22.65 2.78 4.31
N VAL A 413 23.46 3.84 4.27
CA VAL A 413 22.95 5.23 4.40
C VAL A 413 22.05 5.60 3.22
N GLY A 414 22.43 5.23 1.99
CA GLY A 414 21.62 5.47 0.79
C GLY A 414 20.28 4.75 0.84
N GLY A 415 20.26 3.53 1.38
CA GLY A 415 19.04 2.75 1.57
C GLY A 415 18.00 3.45 2.46
N VAL A 416 18.42 4.21 3.46
CA VAL A 416 17.51 4.89 4.42
C VAL A 416 16.51 5.81 3.70
N ILE A 417 16.91 6.41 2.58
CA ILE A 417 16.02 7.23 1.74
C ILE A 417 14.81 6.40 1.29
N PHE A 418 15.04 5.18 0.80
CA PHE A 418 13.97 4.30 0.33
C PHE A 418 13.16 3.70 1.48
N PHE A 419 13.79 3.46 2.64
CA PHE A 419 13.07 3.06 3.85
C PHE A 419 12.03 4.11 4.27
N ILE A 420 12.43 5.38 4.36
CA ILE A 420 11.53 6.49 4.72
C ILE A 420 10.45 6.70 3.65
N LEU A 421 10.82 6.67 2.37
CA LEU A 421 9.87 6.84 1.28
C LEU A 421 8.91 5.64 1.12
N GLY A 422 9.32 4.45 1.56
CA GLY A 422 8.50 3.24 1.61
C GLY A 422 7.26 3.38 2.48
N GLU A 423 7.21 4.35 3.40
CA GLU A 423 5.97 4.67 4.13
C GLU A 423 4.86 5.21 3.21
N LYS A 424 5.23 5.76 2.05
CA LYS A 424 4.32 6.47 1.13
C LYS A 424 4.21 5.80 -0.23
N VAL A 425 5.29 5.19 -0.71
CA VAL A 425 5.38 4.63 -2.06
C VAL A 425 5.53 3.12 -1.96
N PRO A 426 4.54 2.33 -2.45
CA PRO A 426 4.66 0.88 -2.52
C PRO A 426 5.93 0.47 -3.25
N VAL A 427 6.51 -0.68 -2.92
CA VAL A 427 7.74 -1.23 -3.53
C VAL A 427 9.04 -0.60 -3.03
N PHE A 428 9.04 0.62 -2.50
CA PHE A 428 10.31 1.23 -2.04
C PHE A 428 10.90 0.54 -0.81
N HIS A 429 10.09 -0.16 -0.01
CA HIS A 429 10.60 -1.02 1.06
C HIS A 429 11.43 -2.21 0.51
N ILE A 430 11.06 -2.73 -0.66
CA ILE A 430 11.82 -3.76 -1.38
C ILE A 430 13.15 -3.19 -1.85
N VAL A 431 13.17 -1.94 -2.32
CA VAL A 431 14.42 -1.26 -2.71
C VAL A 431 15.35 -1.14 -1.49
N TRP A 432 14.81 -0.78 -0.32
CA TRP A 432 15.56 -0.80 0.94
C TRP A 432 16.18 -2.18 1.23
N HIS A 433 15.43 -3.27 1.08
CA HIS A 433 15.96 -4.64 1.24
C HIS A 433 17.15 -4.92 0.31
N VAL A 434 17.07 -4.48 -0.94
CA VAL A 434 18.18 -4.63 -1.90
C VAL A 434 19.42 -3.85 -1.45
N PHE A 435 19.27 -2.63 -0.93
CA PHE A 435 20.40 -1.87 -0.37
C PHE A 435 21.04 -2.57 0.83
N VAL A 436 20.24 -3.12 1.73
CA VAL A 436 20.73 -3.91 2.88
C VAL A 436 21.51 -5.15 2.40
N MET A 437 21.02 -5.85 1.38
CA MET A 437 21.72 -6.98 0.76
C MET A 437 23.04 -6.59 0.11
N VAL A 438 23.08 -5.48 -0.64
CA VAL A 438 24.32 -4.99 -1.25
C VAL A 438 25.33 -4.61 -0.16
N ALA A 439 24.88 -3.87 0.85
CA ALA A 439 25.73 -3.42 1.94
C ALA A 439 26.33 -4.57 2.76
N SER A 440 25.52 -5.55 3.16
CA SER A 440 26.00 -6.72 3.91
C SER A 440 26.92 -7.61 3.08
N THR A 441 26.68 -7.71 1.76
CA THR A 441 27.55 -8.45 0.83
C THR A 441 28.93 -7.81 0.73
N LEU A 442 29.01 -6.49 0.66
CA LEU A 442 30.28 -5.77 0.67
C LEU A 442 31.05 -6.00 1.98
N HIS A 443 30.35 -5.97 3.13
CA HIS A 443 30.96 -6.32 4.41
C HIS A 443 31.43 -7.78 4.45
N TRP A 444 30.64 -8.71 3.90
CA TRP A 444 31.05 -10.12 3.82
C TRP A 444 32.33 -10.30 3.00
N PHE A 445 32.43 -9.63 1.84
CA PHE A 445 33.67 -9.65 1.05
C PHE A 445 34.85 -8.99 1.76
N ALA A 446 34.61 -7.93 2.53
CA ALA A 446 35.66 -7.31 3.36
C ALA A 446 36.23 -8.32 4.36
N VAL A 447 35.33 -9.01 5.09
CA VAL A 447 35.73 -10.03 6.07
C VAL A 447 36.44 -11.20 5.38
N PHE A 448 35.87 -11.72 4.30
CA PHE A 448 36.42 -12.88 3.61
C PHE A 448 37.83 -12.62 3.05
N HIS A 449 37.99 -11.57 2.23
CA HIS A 449 39.25 -11.33 1.52
C HIS A 449 40.33 -10.66 2.37
N TYR A 450 39.96 -9.79 3.31
CA TYR A 450 40.93 -8.93 3.99
C TYR A 450 41.02 -9.17 5.50
N THR A 451 40.00 -9.73 6.13
CA THR A 451 40.06 -10.04 7.57
C THR A 451 40.48 -11.49 7.81
N VAL A 452 39.94 -12.45 7.04
CA VAL A 452 40.21 -13.89 7.23
C VAL A 452 41.35 -14.38 6.36
N GLN A 453 41.35 -14.07 5.06
CA GLN A 453 42.37 -14.58 4.13
C GLN A 453 43.71 -13.83 4.22
N TYR A 454 43.71 -12.56 4.63
CA TYR A 454 44.91 -11.73 4.63
C TYR A 454 45.67 -11.89 5.96
N ASP A 455 46.58 -12.85 6.02
CA ASP A 455 47.52 -13.00 7.13
C ASP A 455 48.59 -11.90 7.03
N VAL A 456 48.33 -10.71 7.60
CA VAL A 456 49.40 -9.73 7.82
C VAL A 456 50.36 -10.31 8.85
N PRO A 457 51.69 -10.37 8.59
CA PRO A 457 52.67 -10.56 9.64
C PRO A 457 52.53 -9.40 10.61
N LYS A 458 51.94 -9.64 11.78
CA LYS A 458 51.66 -8.56 12.73
C LYS A 458 53.00 -8.06 13.30
N PRO A 459 53.24 -6.73 13.41
CA PRO A 459 54.54 -6.16 13.77
C PRO A 459 55.13 -6.65 15.11
N TRP A 460 54.33 -7.28 15.97
CA TRP A 460 54.73 -7.84 17.26
C TRP A 460 55.07 -9.34 17.22
N MET A 461 55.08 -9.97 16.04
CA MET A 461 55.50 -11.37 15.85
C MET A 461 57.00 -11.52 15.55
N SER A 462 57.80 -10.47 15.76
CA SER A 462 59.27 -10.49 15.70
C SER A 462 59.90 -10.40 17.08
#